data_AF-A0A1C5M0H2-F1
#
_entry.id   AF-A0A1C5M0H2-F1
#
_cell.length_a   1.000
_cell.length_b   1.000
_cell.length_c   1.000
_cell.angle_alpha   90.00
_cell.angle_beta   90.00
_cell.angle_gamma   90.00
#
_symmetry.space_group_name_H-M   'P 1'
#
loop_
_entity.id
_entity.type
_entity.pdbx_description
1 polymer ?
#
loop_
_entity_poly.entity_id
_entity_poly.type
_entity_poly.pdbx_seq_one_letter_code
_entity_poly.pdbx_strand_id
1 'polypeptide(L)'
;MNEELFNEASKSNILSKQLVDQLQESMTYSSISFINWTIEVLKLLKARIERGDKIKDETTGVIYDLYTFRQFVETNFSTYITGQVFNTSIRSQKVYFTLESCPGGYNLLMADSGNEKTYRWISSLSKRFSLVEMIATGIVYVKDNRTDTYQPFISENGKYCKYNKDLGKLTEI
;
A
#
# COMPACT_ATOMS: atom_id res chain seq x y z
N MET A 1 9.06 -1.05 -13.54
CA MET A 1 10.23 -1.01 -12.63
C MET A 1 11.29 -0.18 -13.33
N ASN A 2 11.83 0.86 -12.68
CA ASN A 2 12.85 1.70 -13.32
C ASN A 2 14.22 1.01 -13.20
N GLU A 3 14.58 0.22 -14.21
CA GLU A 3 15.81 -0.59 -14.22
C GLU A 3 17.08 0.27 -14.13
N GLU A 4 17.06 1.49 -14.64
CA GLU A 4 18.20 2.42 -14.59
C GLU A 4 18.51 2.83 -13.16
N LEU A 5 17.49 3.22 -12.40
CA LEU A 5 17.62 3.62 -10.99
C LEU A 5 18.01 2.44 -10.09
N PHE A 6 17.50 1.24 -10.38
CA PHE A 6 17.93 0.04 -9.68
C PHE A 6 19.39 -0.30 -9.97
N ASN A 7 19.84 -0.16 -11.22
CA ASN A 7 21.23 -0.36 -11.60
C ASN A 7 22.16 0.67 -10.95
N GLU A 8 21.72 1.93 -10.85
CA GLU A 8 22.43 2.96 -10.09
C GLU A 8 22.61 2.54 -8.62
N ALA A 9 21.51 2.21 -7.94
CA ALA A 9 21.55 1.78 -6.54
C ALA A 9 22.46 0.56 -6.30
N SER A 10 22.59 -0.32 -7.31
CA SER A 10 23.43 -1.51 -7.26
C SER A 10 24.92 -1.23 -7.46
N LYS A 11 25.29 -0.24 -8.28
CA LYS A 11 26.68 -0.08 -8.77
C LYS A 11 27.31 1.28 -8.46
N SER A 12 26.52 2.34 -8.34
CA SER A 12 27.01 3.70 -8.14
C SER A 12 27.40 3.95 -6.68
N ASN A 13 28.48 4.69 -6.45
CA ASN A 13 28.81 5.21 -5.11
C ASN A 13 28.18 6.59 -4.85
N ILE A 14 27.40 7.11 -5.79
CA ILE A 14 26.63 8.33 -5.66
C ILE A 14 25.17 7.95 -5.64
N LEU A 15 24.46 8.35 -4.59
CA LEU A 15 23.02 8.32 -4.51
C LEU A 15 22.50 9.62 -5.13
N SER A 16 22.05 9.55 -6.38
CA SER A 16 21.60 10.72 -7.12
C SER A 16 20.36 11.34 -6.48
N LYS A 17 20.16 12.64 -6.70
CA LYS A 17 18.92 13.31 -6.32
C LYS A 17 17.70 12.62 -6.94
N GLN A 18 17.80 12.18 -8.20
CA GLN A 18 16.70 11.50 -8.89
C GLN A 18 16.31 10.19 -8.20
N LEU A 19 17.28 9.40 -7.75
CA LEU A 19 17.02 8.19 -6.99
C LEU A 19 16.40 8.49 -5.62
N VAL A 20 16.89 9.51 -4.91
CA VAL A 20 16.31 9.94 -3.63
C VAL A 20 14.87 10.42 -3.79
N ASP A 21 14.61 11.29 -4.76
CA ASP A 21 13.27 11.83 -5.06
C ASP A 21 12.31 10.68 -5.40
N GLN A 22 12.74 9.72 -6.23
CA GLN A 22 11.94 8.53 -6.54
C GLN A 22 11.68 7.64 -5.33
N LEU A 23 12.66 7.42 -4.44
CA LEU A 23 12.41 6.66 -3.22
C LEU A 23 11.41 7.39 -2.33
N GLN A 24 11.51 8.71 -2.19
CA GLN A 24 10.59 9.51 -1.38
C GLN A 24 9.19 9.64 -1.98
N GLU A 25 9.07 9.58 -3.32
CA GLU A 25 7.78 9.47 -4.01
C GLU A 25 6.98 8.25 -3.55
N SER A 26 7.60 7.22 -2.94
CA SER A 26 6.89 6.07 -2.34
C SER A 26 5.93 6.46 -1.23
N MET A 27 6.20 7.57 -0.56
CA MET A 27 5.34 8.11 0.48
C MET A 27 4.14 8.86 -0.11
N THR A 28 4.21 9.23 -1.40
CA THR A 28 3.14 9.91 -2.14
C THR A 28 2.32 8.91 -2.96
N TYR A 29 2.99 7.99 -3.66
CA TYR A 29 2.39 6.85 -4.33
C TYR A 29 2.38 5.66 -3.38
N SER A 30 1.37 5.61 -2.51
CA SER A 30 1.17 4.58 -1.50
C SER A 30 0.95 3.16 -2.04
N SER A 31 1.27 2.87 -3.32
CA SER A 31 1.04 1.57 -3.91
C SER A 31 2.01 0.52 -3.36
N ILE A 32 1.49 -0.70 -3.12
CA ILE A 32 2.30 -1.78 -2.53
C ILE A 32 3.50 -2.16 -3.41
N SER A 33 3.37 -2.06 -4.73
CA SER A 33 4.45 -2.37 -5.67
C SER A 33 5.60 -1.38 -5.52
N PHE A 34 5.29 -0.10 -5.36
CA PHE A 34 6.29 0.95 -5.18
C PHE A 34 6.94 0.89 -3.79
N ILE A 35 6.16 0.58 -2.75
CA ILE A 35 6.66 0.32 -1.40
C ILE A 35 7.65 -0.86 -1.40
N ASN A 36 7.29 -1.97 -2.05
CA ASN A 36 8.17 -3.15 -2.16
C ASN A 36 9.48 -2.82 -2.88
N TRP A 37 9.41 -2.12 -4.01
CA TRP A 37 10.60 -1.68 -4.74
C TRP A 37 11.50 -0.78 -3.88
N THR A 38 10.90 0.16 -3.13
CA THR A 38 11.63 1.04 -2.21
C THR A 38 12.35 0.24 -1.13
N ILE A 39 11.68 -0.75 -0.53
CA ILE A 39 12.29 -1.64 0.47
C ILE A 39 13.47 -2.42 -0.13
N GLU A 40 13.32 -2.95 -1.35
CA GLU A 40 14.39 -3.68 -2.04
C GLU A 40 15.62 -2.81 -2.29
N VAL A 41 15.42 -1.60 -2.81
CA VAL A 41 16.51 -0.65 -3.05
C VAL A 41 17.21 -0.24 -1.75
N LEU A 42 16.44 0.09 -0.69
CA LEU A 42 17.02 0.46 0.60
C LEU A 42 17.78 -0.70 1.26
N LYS A 43 17.29 -1.95 1.12
CA LYS A 43 18.01 -3.15 1.57
C LYS A 43 19.31 -3.36 0.79
N LEU A 44 19.30 -3.12 -0.52
CA LEU A 44 20.49 -3.21 -1.36
C LEU A 44 21.55 -2.18 -0.94
N LEU A 45 21.14 -0.91 -0.77
CA LEU A 45 22.02 0.16 -0.31
C LEU A 45 22.60 -0.13 1.07
N LYS A 46 21.77 -0.60 2.02
CA LYS A 46 22.21 -1.07 3.34
C LYS A 46 23.29 -2.14 3.21
N ALA A 47 23.06 -3.19 2.42
CA ALA A 47 24.02 -4.29 2.27
C ALA A 47 25.36 -3.83 1.66
N ARG A 48 25.33 -2.83 0.78
CA ARG A 48 26.54 -2.22 0.22
C ARG A 48 27.32 -1.41 1.25
N ILE A 49 26.62 -0.61 2.07
CA ILE A 49 27.25 0.12 3.18
C ILE A 49 27.82 -0.85 4.22
N GLU A 50 27.12 -1.94 4.55
CA GLU A 50 27.62 -3.01 5.43
C GLU A 50 28.91 -3.67 4.89
N ARG A 51 29.05 -3.74 3.56
CA ARG A 51 30.25 -4.25 2.89
C ARG A 51 31.40 -3.24 2.89
N GLY A 52 31.12 -1.96 3.15
CA GLY A 52 32.11 -0.88 3.18
C GLY A 52 32.11 0.04 1.96
N ASP A 53 31.10 -0.06 1.08
CA ASP A 53 30.94 0.90 -0.03
C ASP A 53 30.69 2.30 0.51
N LYS A 54 31.45 3.30 0.02
CA LYS A 54 31.30 4.71 0.41
C LYS A 54 30.22 5.38 -0.43
N ILE A 55 28.96 5.17 -0.08
CA ILE A 55 27.82 5.77 -0.78
C ILE A 55 27.64 7.22 -0.34
N LYS A 56 27.79 8.16 -1.27
CA LYS A 56 27.62 9.60 -1.04
C LYS A 56 26.27 10.06 -1.55
N ASP A 57 25.53 10.76 -0.72
CA ASP A 57 24.33 11.51 -1.11
C ASP A 57 24.72 12.73 -1.95
N GLU A 58 24.18 12.85 -3.16
CA GLU A 58 24.47 13.97 -4.05
C GLU A 58 23.96 15.31 -3.51
N THR A 59 22.81 15.30 -2.84
CA THR A 59 22.11 16.51 -2.40
C THR A 59 22.71 17.06 -1.12
N THR A 60 22.99 16.19 -0.15
CA THR A 60 23.51 16.59 1.18
C THR A 60 25.03 16.50 1.28
N GLY A 61 25.68 15.75 0.37
CA GLY A 61 27.11 15.50 0.39
C GLY A 61 27.57 14.49 1.45
N VAL A 62 26.64 13.96 2.26
CA VAL A 62 26.91 13.00 3.33
C VAL A 62 27.38 11.69 2.71
N ILE A 63 28.43 11.09 3.28
CA ILE A 63 28.81 9.71 2.99
C ILE A 63 28.17 8.85 4.08
N TYR A 64 27.28 7.95 3.66
CA TYR A 64 26.51 7.14 4.58
C TYR A 64 27.38 6.05 5.22
N ASP A 65 27.40 6.06 6.55
CA ASP A 65 27.64 4.86 7.36
C ASP A 65 26.30 4.25 7.78
N LEU A 66 26.32 3.12 8.50
CA LEU A 66 25.07 2.45 8.90
C LEU A 66 24.19 3.31 9.81
N TYR A 67 24.79 4.16 10.62
CA TYR A 67 24.06 5.00 11.56
C TYR A 67 23.34 6.14 10.83
N THR A 68 24.07 6.90 10.02
CA THR A 68 23.55 7.99 9.20
C THR A 68 22.58 7.49 8.13
N PHE A 69 22.82 6.32 7.52
CA PHE A 69 21.87 5.70 6.60
C PHE A 69 20.56 5.34 7.30
N ARG A 70 20.64 4.77 8.51
CA ARG A 70 19.45 4.48 9.30
C ARG A 70 18.66 5.74 9.65
N GLN A 71 19.34 6.83 10.04
CA GLN A 71 18.69 8.12 10.27
C GLN A 71 18.01 8.66 9.01
N PHE A 72 18.65 8.53 7.84
CA PHE A 72 18.02 8.88 6.57
C PHE A 72 16.73 8.08 6.35
N VAL A 73 16.74 6.75 6.55
CA VAL A 73 15.53 5.94 6.35
C VAL A 73 14.44 6.28 7.37
N GLU A 74 14.79 6.41 8.66
CA GLU A 74 13.84 6.74 9.73
C GLU A 74 13.20 8.13 9.57
N THR A 75 13.93 9.08 8.98
CA THR A 75 13.45 10.45 8.78
C THR A 75 12.52 10.56 7.56
N ASN A 76 12.80 9.80 6.50
CA ASN A 76 12.16 10.02 5.20
C ASN A 76 11.07 8.98 4.87
N PHE A 77 11.00 7.86 5.58
CA PHE A 77 10.10 6.76 5.26
C PHE A 77 9.27 6.32 6.46
N SER A 78 8.18 5.61 6.19
CA SER A 78 7.30 5.07 7.24
C SER A 78 8.05 4.10 8.17
N THR A 79 7.51 3.93 9.38
CA THR A 79 7.96 2.90 10.33
C THR A 79 7.91 1.51 9.72
N TYR A 80 6.94 1.23 8.83
CA TYR A 80 6.84 -0.03 8.11
C TYR A 80 8.06 -0.28 7.21
N ILE A 81 8.40 0.67 6.33
CA ILE A 81 9.55 0.55 5.42
C ILE A 81 10.84 0.40 6.24
N THR A 82 11.01 1.25 7.26
CA THR A 82 12.14 1.18 8.19
C THR A 82 12.28 -0.21 8.82
N GLY A 83 11.18 -0.78 9.31
CA GLY A 83 11.17 -2.11 9.90
C GLY A 83 11.55 -3.21 8.92
N GLN A 84 11.02 -3.13 7.70
CA GLN A 84 11.35 -4.09 6.65
C GLN A 84 12.83 -4.02 6.26
N VAL A 85 13.43 -2.83 6.20
CA VAL A 85 14.83 -2.64 5.81
C VAL A 85 15.80 -3.09 6.91
N PHE A 86 15.53 -2.75 8.18
CA PHE A 86 16.45 -3.02 9.29
C PHE A 86 16.12 -4.24 10.13
N ASN A 87 15.03 -4.97 9.80
CA ASN A 87 14.54 -6.12 10.56
C ASN A 87 14.40 -5.82 12.06
N THR A 88 14.01 -4.59 12.39
CA THR A 88 13.73 -4.21 13.77
C THR A 88 12.50 -4.99 14.24
N SER A 89 12.49 -5.39 15.52
CA SER A 89 11.32 -5.97 16.19
C SER A 89 10.24 -4.88 16.32
N ILE A 90 9.68 -4.47 15.19
CA ILE A 90 8.47 -3.69 15.17
C ILE A 90 7.43 -4.71 15.58
N ARG A 91 6.95 -4.61 16.83
CA ARG A 91 5.69 -5.23 17.26
C ARG A 91 4.69 -5.00 16.12
N SER A 92 4.43 -6.05 15.34
CA SER A 92 3.57 -6.15 14.17
C SER A 92 2.64 -4.94 13.95
N GLN A 93 3.16 -3.82 13.46
CA GLN A 93 2.29 -2.72 13.04
C GLN A 93 1.59 -3.24 11.79
N LYS A 94 0.33 -3.65 11.97
CA LYS A 94 -0.52 -4.07 10.86
C LYS A 94 -0.63 -2.87 9.92
N VAL A 95 -0.14 -3.04 8.71
CA VAL A 95 -0.36 -2.07 7.63
C VAL A 95 -1.67 -2.44 6.95
N TYR A 96 -2.50 -1.43 6.75
CA TYR A 96 -3.78 -1.56 6.08
C TYR A 96 -3.68 -0.99 4.67
N PHE A 97 -4.52 -1.51 3.77
CA PHE A 97 -4.55 -1.08 2.39
C PHE A 97 -5.99 -0.84 1.93
N THR A 98 -6.17 0.15 1.06
CA THR A 98 -7.39 0.36 0.28
C THR A 98 -7.20 -0.18 -1.13
N LEU A 99 -8.32 -0.45 -1.80
CA LEU A 99 -8.35 -0.93 -3.17
C LEU A 99 -8.76 0.20 -4.11
N GLU A 100 -7.94 0.45 -5.12
CA GLU A 100 -8.24 1.40 -6.19
C GLU A 100 -8.39 0.66 -7.52
N SER A 101 -9.47 0.92 -8.25
CA SER A 101 -9.71 0.26 -9.54
C SER A 101 -8.68 0.69 -10.58
N CYS A 102 -8.14 -0.28 -11.33
CA CYS A 102 -7.25 -0.03 -12.46
C CYS A 102 -7.59 -0.95 -13.65
N PRO A 103 -7.07 -0.70 -14.87
CA PRO A 103 -7.30 -1.59 -15.99
C PRO A 103 -6.87 -3.02 -15.67
N GLY A 104 -7.81 -3.97 -15.73
CA GLY A 104 -7.54 -5.39 -15.48
C GLY A 104 -7.45 -5.81 -14.01
N GLY A 105 -7.69 -4.92 -13.04
CA GLY A 105 -7.62 -5.30 -11.62
C GLY A 105 -7.79 -4.16 -10.62
N TYR A 106 -7.11 -4.28 -9.47
CA TYR A 106 -7.12 -3.30 -8.40
C TYR A 106 -5.71 -3.09 -7.87
N ASN A 107 -5.32 -1.82 -7.69
CA ASN A 107 -4.12 -1.44 -6.96
C ASN A 107 -4.38 -1.53 -5.45
N LEU A 108 -3.37 -1.94 -4.69
CA LEU A 108 -3.36 -1.86 -3.23
C LEU A 108 -2.61 -0.59 -2.82
N LEU A 109 -3.32 0.35 -2.20
CA LEU A 109 -2.77 1.60 -1.70
C LEU A 109 -2.72 1.56 -0.19
N MET A 110 -1.62 1.97 0.44
CA MET A 110 -1.48 2.03 1.89
C MET A 110 -2.54 2.98 2.44
N ALA A 111 -3.26 2.52 3.46
CA ALA A 111 -4.30 3.29 4.13
C ALA A 111 -3.70 4.09 5.28
N ASP A 112 -4.27 5.26 5.55
CA ASP A 112 -3.90 6.09 6.70
C ASP A 112 -4.21 5.40 8.03
N SER A 113 -5.25 4.56 8.06
CA SER A 113 -5.70 3.87 9.26
C SER A 113 -6.34 2.50 8.96
N GLY A 114 -6.46 1.67 9.99
CA GLY A 114 -7.25 0.43 9.93
C GLY A 114 -8.77 0.65 10.02
N ASN A 115 -9.20 1.90 10.15
CA ASN A 115 -10.61 2.29 10.31
C ASN A 115 -11.23 2.81 9.01
N GLU A 116 -10.49 2.79 7.90
CA GLU A 116 -11.02 3.19 6.60
C GLU A 116 -12.23 2.33 6.24
N LYS A 117 -13.32 3.00 5.81
CA LYS A 117 -14.54 2.30 5.41
C LYS A 117 -14.29 1.53 4.12
N THR A 118 -14.57 0.23 4.15
CA THR A 118 -14.49 -0.65 2.97
C THR A 118 -15.82 -0.78 2.22
N TYR A 119 -16.93 -0.37 2.87
CA TYR A 119 -18.28 -0.46 2.32
C TYR A 119 -19.12 0.79 2.61
N ARG A 120 -20.18 0.97 1.81
CA ARG A 120 -21.28 1.91 2.06
C ARG A 120 -22.52 1.13 2.46
N TRP A 121 -23.18 1.56 3.53
CA TRP A 121 -24.46 0.96 3.92
C TRP A 121 -25.56 1.34 2.92
N ILE A 122 -26.42 0.38 2.57
CA ILE A 122 -27.59 0.59 1.69
C ILE A 122 -28.88 0.52 2.51
N SER A 123 -29.11 -0.60 3.19
CA SER A 123 -30.33 -0.84 3.97
C SER A 123 -30.14 -1.96 4.99
N SER A 124 -31.03 -2.06 5.98
CA SER A 124 -31.06 -3.16 6.94
C SER A 124 -32.20 -4.12 6.59
N LEU A 125 -31.86 -5.36 6.25
CA LEU A 125 -32.83 -6.42 5.96
C LEU A 125 -33.45 -6.98 7.25
N SER A 126 -32.69 -6.96 8.34
CA SER A 126 -33.14 -7.34 9.69
C SER A 126 -32.22 -6.75 10.74
N LYS A 127 -32.49 -7.02 12.03
CA LYS A 127 -31.54 -6.71 13.12
C LYS A 127 -30.16 -7.36 12.92
N ARG A 128 -30.10 -8.49 12.20
CA ARG A 128 -28.85 -9.24 11.98
C ARG A 128 -28.17 -8.89 10.66
N PHE A 129 -28.92 -8.61 9.61
CA PHE A 129 -28.39 -8.51 8.25
C PHE A 129 -28.60 -7.13 7.65
N SER A 130 -27.56 -6.63 7.00
CA SER A 130 -27.61 -5.37 6.23
C SER A 130 -27.15 -5.60 4.79
N LEU A 131 -27.74 -4.87 3.85
CA LEU A 131 -27.21 -4.68 2.52
C LEU A 131 -26.16 -3.58 2.54
N VAL A 132 -25.00 -3.87 1.96
CA VAL A 132 -23.88 -2.94 1.84
C VAL A 132 -23.31 -3.00 0.42
N GLU A 133 -22.82 -1.88 -0.08
CA GLU A 133 -22.06 -1.79 -1.33
C GLU A 133 -20.56 -1.79 -0.99
N MET A 134 -19.78 -2.72 -1.54
CA MET A 134 -18.33 -2.64 -1.41
C MET A 134 -17.79 -1.47 -2.23
N ILE A 135 -17.05 -0.57 -1.60
CA ILE A 135 -16.61 0.70 -2.23
C ILE A 135 -15.73 0.42 -3.46
N ALA A 136 -14.84 -0.56 -3.36
CA ALA A 136 -13.87 -0.87 -4.41
C ALA A 136 -14.55 -1.35 -5.71
N THR A 137 -15.58 -2.19 -5.61
CA THR A 137 -16.19 -2.88 -6.76
C THR A 137 -17.57 -2.35 -7.15
N GLY A 138 -18.24 -1.66 -6.22
CA GLY A 138 -19.66 -1.30 -6.33
C GLY A 138 -20.62 -2.48 -6.24
N ILE A 139 -20.14 -3.68 -5.91
CA ILE A 139 -20.97 -4.89 -5.79
C ILE A 139 -21.67 -4.89 -4.43
N VAL A 140 -22.91 -5.36 -4.41
CA VAL A 140 -23.73 -5.48 -3.21
C VAL A 140 -23.43 -6.78 -2.47
N TYR A 141 -23.31 -6.67 -1.14
CA TYR A 141 -23.09 -7.76 -0.21
C TYR A 141 -24.15 -7.75 0.89
N VAL A 142 -24.44 -8.93 1.43
CA VAL A 142 -25.13 -9.10 2.71
C VAL A 142 -24.07 -9.16 3.81
N LYS A 143 -24.12 -8.20 4.73
CA LYS A 143 -23.31 -8.13 5.93
C LYS A 143 -24.04 -8.77 7.11
N ASP A 144 -23.45 -9.75 7.76
CA ASP A 144 -23.89 -10.23 9.08
C ASP A 144 -23.28 -9.32 10.16
N ASN A 145 -24.13 -8.53 10.82
CA ASN A 145 -23.69 -7.56 11.82
C ASN A 145 -23.21 -8.19 13.12
N ARG A 146 -23.52 -9.48 13.36
CA ARG A 146 -23.07 -10.18 14.57
C ARG A 146 -21.66 -10.74 14.41
N THR A 147 -21.33 -11.26 13.23
CA THR A 147 -20.03 -11.89 12.95
C THR A 147 -19.08 -11.00 12.17
N ASP A 148 -19.55 -9.84 11.70
CA ASP A 148 -18.83 -8.92 10.82
C ASP A 148 -18.32 -9.57 9.52
N THR A 149 -19.10 -10.51 8.99
CA THR A 149 -18.79 -11.23 7.75
C THR A 149 -19.64 -10.73 6.59
N TYR A 150 -19.12 -10.83 5.38
CA TYR A 150 -19.76 -10.36 4.16
C TYR A 150 -19.90 -11.50 3.17
N GLN A 151 -21.06 -11.58 2.52
CA GLN A 151 -21.31 -12.52 1.43
C GLN A 151 -21.88 -11.74 0.24
N PRO A 152 -21.41 -12.00 -1.00
CA PRO A 152 -21.95 -11.29 -2.16
C PRO A 152 -23.44 -11.59 -2.30
N PHE A 153 -24.22 -10.56 -2.61
CA PHE A 153 -25.60 -10.76 -3.01
C PHE A 153 -25.61 -11.28 -4.46
N ILE A 154 -26.12 -12.49 -4.63
CA ILE A 154 -26.23 -13.16 -5.93
C ILE A 154 -27.71 -13.19 -6.32
N SER A 155 -28.02 -12.74 -7.53
CA SER A 155 -29.38 -12.81 -8.05
C SER A 155 -29.82 -14.25 -8.32
N GLU A 156 -31.10 -14.45 -8.55
CA GLU A 156 -31.64 -15.75 -8.98
C GLU A 156 -30.97 -16.29 -10.25
N ASN A 157 -30.45 -15.40 -11.11
CA ASN A 157 -29.74 -15.75 -12.33
C ASN A 157 -28.23 -16.02 -12.11
N GLY A 158 -27.78 -16.05 -10.86
CA GLY A 158 -26.38 -16.30 -10.52
C GLY A 158 -25.46 -15.08 -10.76
N LYS A 159 -26.00 -13.88 -10.91
CA LYS A 159 -25.23 -12.66 -11.22
C LYS A 159 -24.99 -11.80 -9.99
N TYR A 160 -23.89 -11.06 -10.01
CA TYR A 160 -23.64 -9.98 -9.05
C TYR A 160 -24.59 -8.82 -9.30
N CYS A 161 -24.87 -8.04 -8.26
CA CYS A 161 -25.73 -6.86 -8.34
C CYS A 161 -25.00 -5.59 -7.90
N LYS A 162 -25.36 -4.44 -8.48
CA LYS A 162 -25.06 -3.09 -7.97
C LYS A 162 -26.32 -2.44 -7.43
N TYR A 163 -26.16 -1.45 -6.55
CA TYR A 163 -27.26 -0.62 -6.09
C TYR A 163 -27.41 0.62 -6.97
N ASN A 164 -28.54 0.73 -7.66
CA ASN A 164 -28.90 1.93 -8.38
C ASN A 164 -29.65 2.88 -7.42
N LYS A 165 -28.99 3.97 -7.02
CA LYS A 165 -29.53 4.96 -6.07
C LYS A 165 -30.72 5.72 -6.64
N ASP A 166 -30.70 6.07 -7.92
CA ASP A 166 -31.75 6.85 -8.57
C ASP A 166 -33.07 6.07 -8.67
N LEU A 167 -32.97 4.76 -8.93
CA LEU A 167 -34.11 3.87 -9.05
C LEU A 167 -34.47 3.17 -7.72
N GLY A 168 -33.64 3.31 -6.68
CA GLY A 168 -33.83 2.65 -5.39
C GLY A 168 -33.85 1.12 -5.45
N LYS A 169 -33.14 0.50 -6.41
CA LYS A 169 -33.17 -0.96 -6.63
C LYS A 169 -31.81 -1.58 -6.93
N LEU A 170 -31.71 -2.89 -6.76
CA LEU A 170 -30.56 -3.67 -7.19
C LEU A 170 -30.67 -4.01 -8.69
N THR A 171 -29.56 -3.93 -9.41
CA THR A 171 -29.47 -4.26 -10.84
C THR A 171 -28.33 -5.24 -11.08
N GLU A 172 -28.58 -6.29 -11.87
CA GLU A 172 -27.57 -7.28 -12.24
C GLU A 172 -26.44 -6.67 -13.09
N ILE A 173 -25.27 -7.29 -13.02
CA ILE A 173 -24.08 -7.00 -13.83
C ILE A 173 -23.80 -8.20 -14.74
#